data_AF-A0A183DUQ0-F1
#
_entry.id   AF-A0A183DUQ0-F1
#
_cell.length_a   1.000
_cell.length_b   1.000
_cell.length_c   1.000
_cell.angle_alpha   90.00
_cell.angle_beta   90.00
_cell.angle_gamma   90.00
#
_symmetry.space_group_name_H-M   'P 1'
#
loop_
_entity.id
_entity.type
_entity.pdbx_description
1 polymer ?
#
loop_
_entity_poly.entity_id
_entity_poly.type
_entity_poly.pdbx_seq_one_letter_code
_entity_poly.pdbx_strand_id
1 'polypeptide(L)'
;MSSKKKTPRKGKKGKGKVLVPKWKLFRAKEPLLSVFMWGVNHSISELMHVPPPGLLMPDDFKASVKIKVDNHFFNKDNMPSHFKIKDYCPNVFRNLRDHFGVDQNEYLVCFFCFLKYL
;
A
#
# COMPACT_ATOMS: atom_id res chain seq x y z
N MET A 1 -47.40 53.67 -6.12
CA MET A 1 -46.82 52.63 -5.23
C MET A 1 -46.05 51.65 -6.09
N SER A 2 -44.71 51.64 -6.00
CA SER A 2 -43.83 50.85 -6.88
C SER A 2 -43.48 49.51 -6.22
N SER A 3 -44.04 48.42 -6.74
CA SER A 3 -43.79 47.06 -6.24
C SER A 3 -42.49 46.50 -6.85
N LYS A 4 -41.38 46.60 -6.10
CA LYS A 4 -40.10 45.97 -6.46
C LYS A 4 -40.18 44.45 -6.36
N LYS A 5 -40.14 43.77 -7.51
CA LYS A 5 -40.04 42.31 -7.66
C LYS A 5 -38.65 41.85 -7.18
N LYS A 6 -38.57 41.12 -6.05
CA LYS A 6 -37.32 40.51 -5.56
C LYS A 6 -37.02 39.24 -6.36
N THR A 7 -35.94 39.26 -7.14
CA THR A 7 -35.35 38.09 -7.81
C THR A 7 -34.74 37.11 -6.79
N PRO A 8 -34.94 35.78 -6.92
CA PRO A 8 -34.36 34.82 -6.00
C PRO A 8 -32.85 34.67 -6.27
N ARG A 9 -32.05 34.83 -5.21
CA ARG A 9 -30.59 34.62 -5.26
C ARG A 9 -30.31 33.15 -5.51
N LYS A 10 -29.73 32.82 -6.68
CA LYS A 10 -29.13 31.51 -6.97
C LYS A 10 -28.05 31.24 -5.92
N GLY A 11 -28.35 30.36 -4.96
CA GLY A 11 -27.36 29.85 -4.02
C GLY A 11 -26.22 29.19 -4.80
N LYS A 12 -24.99 29.70 -4.60
CA LYS A 12 -23.77 29.03 -5.07
C LYS A 12 -23.72 27.66 -4.41
N LYS A 13 -24.10 26.61 -5.13
CA LYS A 13 -23.78 25.23 -4.73
C LYS A 13 -22.26 25.13 -4.71
N GLY A 14 -21.68 25.20 -3.51
CA GLY A 14 -20.27 24.91 -3.31
C GLY A 14 -19.99 23.57 -3.95
N LYS A 15 -18.97 23.51 -4.81
CA LYS A 15 -18.50 22.26 -5.39
C LYS A 15 -18.19 21.34 -4.21
N GLY A 16 -19.07 20.38 -3.94
CA GLY A 16 -18.84 19.37 -2.94
C GLY A 16 -17.48 18.79 -3.24
N LYS A 17 -16.56 18.88 -2.29
CA LYS A 17 -15.25 18.24 -2.44
C LYS A 17 -15.56 16.80 -2.81
N VAL A 18 -15.18 16.40 -4.03
CA VAL A 18 -15.25 15.01 -4.44
C VAL A 18 -14.50 14.27 -3.34
N LEU A 19 -15.25 13.52 -2.53
CA LEU A 19 -14.67 12.62 -1.55
C LEU A 19 -14.01 11.55 -2.38
N VAL A 20 -12.77 11.82 -2.79
CA VAL A 20 -11.88 10.79 -3.28
C VAL A 20 -11.85 9.78 -2.14
N PRO A 21 -12.36 8.56 -2.34
CA PRO A 21 -12.30 7.57 -1.28
C PRO A 21 -10.84 7.51 -0.86
N LYS A 22 -10.58 7.49 0.44
CA LYS A 22 -9.21 7.31 0.96
C LYS A 22 -8.86 5.84 0.73
N TRP A 23 -8.82 5.41 -0.53
CA TRP A 23 -8.23 4.14 -0.96
C TRP A 23 -6.90 4.05 -0.25
N LYS A 24 -6.61 2.86 0.28
CA LYS A 24 -5.42 2.50 1.08
C LYS A 24 -4.16 3.13 0.51
N LEU A 25 -3.97 4.41 0.79
CA LEU A 25 -2.93 5.18 0.12
C LEU A 25 -1.74 5.02 1.01
N PHE A 26 -0.68 4.49 0.42
CA PHE A 26 0.68 4.50 0.91
C PHE A 26 1.06 5.96 1.22
N ARG A 27 0.56 6.47 2.33
CA ARG A 27 0.66 7.86 2.78
C ARG A 27 1.16 7.80 4.19
N ALA A 28 2.42 7.43 4.28
CA ALA A 28 3.19 7.88 5.40
C ALA A 28 3.71 9.29 5.09
N LYS A 29 3.81 10.11 6.13
CA LYS A 29 4.52 11.39 6.07
C LYS A 29 6.00 11.18 5.66
N GLU A 30 6.51 9.97 5.89
CA GLU A 30 7.85 9.52 5.56
C GLU A 30 7.88 8.68 4.25
N PRO A 31 8.70 9.05 3.26
CA PRO A 31 8.78 8.33 1.97
C PRO A 31 9.27 6.89 2.14
N LEU A 32 10.15 6.63 3.13
CA LEU A 32 10.65 5.29 3.43
C LEU A 32 9.53 4.34 3.85
N LEU A 33 8.61 4.82 4.68
CA LEU A 33 7.51 4.01 5.19
C LEU A 33 6.49 3.69 4.10
N SER A 34 6.28 4.62 3.15
CA SER A 34 5.44 4.37 1.96
C SER A 34 6.06 3.32 1.04
N VAL A 35 7.38 3.36 0.82
CA VAL A 35 8.13 2.33 0.08
C VAL A 35 8.05 0.98 0.80
N PHE A 36 8.18 0.97 2.13
CA PHE A 36 8.09 -0.24 2.94
C PHE A 36 6.69 -0.87 2.88
N MET A 37 5.63 -0.05 3.03
CA MET A 37 4.25 -0.50 2.87
C MET A 37 3.98 -1.08 1.48
N TRP A 38 4.47 -0.43 0.42
CA TRP A 38 4.36 -0.94 -0.93
C TRP A 38 5.14 -2.25 -1.11
N GLY A 39 6.36 -2.32 -0.57
CA GLY A 39 7.22 -3.50 -0.66
C GLY A 39 6.60 -4.74 -0.03
N VAL A 40 6.08 -4.62 1.19
CA VAL A 40 5.40 -5.73 1.87
C VAL A 40 4.13 -6.15 1.13
N ASN A 41 3.35 -5.20 0.60
CA ASN A 41 2.19 -5.52 -0.22
C ASN A 41 2.58 -6.35 -1.44
N HIS A 42 3.61 -5.90 -2.15
CA HIS A 42 4.09 -6.54 -3.36
C HIS A 42 4.66 -7.93 -3.04
N SER A 43 5.53 -8.07 -2.04
CA SER A 43 6.08 -9.37 -1.62
C SER A 43 5.02 -10.41 -1.29
N ILE A 44 4.00 -10.05 -0.49
CA ILE A 44 2.92 -11.00 -0.15
C ILE A 44 2.06 -11.30 -1.39
N SER A 45 1.77 -10.30 -2.22
CA SER A 45 1.00 -10.52 -3.46
C SER A 45 1.70 -11.47 -4.42
N GLU A 46 3.02 -11.36 -4.58
CA GLU A 46 3.81 -12.29 -5.39
C GLU A 46 3.80 -13.70 -4.77
N LEU A 47 4.00 -13.80 -3.46
CA LEU A 47 3.97 -15.08 -2.72
C LEU A 47 2.61 -15.80 -2.79
N MET A 48 1.50 -15.06 -2.92
CA MET A 48 0.17 -15.65 -3.09
C MET A 48 0.01 -16.40 -4.42
N HIS A 49 0.75 -16.00 -5.47
CA HIS A 49 0.73 -16.69 -6.76
C HIS A 49 1.69 -17.90 -6.80
N VAL A 50 2.62 -17.98 -5.84
CA VAL A 50 3.56 -19.09 -5.70
C VAL A 50 2.98 -20.13 -4.74
N PRO A 51 2.86 -21.41 -5.15
CA PRO A 51 2.41 -22.45 -4.23
C PRO A 51 3.40 -22.58 -3.04
N PRO A 52 2.91 -22.79 -1.81
CA PRO A 52 3.78 -22.97 -0.66
C PRO A 52 4.68 -24.20 -0.86
N PRO A 53 6.00 -24.09 -0.63
CA PRO A 53 6.89 -25.25 -0.70
C PRO A 53 6.59 -26.21 0.46
N GLY A 54 6.58 -27.52 0.18
CA GLY A 54 6.34 -28.54 1.22
C GLY A 54 7.51 -28.71 2.20
N LEU A 55 8.73 -28.38 1.78
CA LEU A 55 9.93 -28.38 2.62
C LEU A 55 10.86 -27.24 2.15
N LEU A 56 11.48 -26.54 3.11
CA LEU A 56 12.48 -25.51 2.80
C LEU A 56 13.81 -26.15 2.39
N MET A 57 14.34 -25.71 1.26
CA MET A 57 15.64 -26.12 0.77
C MET A 57 16.74 -25.18 1.28
N PRO A 58 18.01 -25.62 1.37
CA PRO A 58 19.11 -24.74 1.78
C PRO A 58 19.26 -23.48 0.91
N ASP A 59 18.85 -23.56 -0.36
CA ASP A 59 18.87 -22.42 -1.29
C ASP A 59 17.83 -21.35 -0.94
N ASP A 60 16.71 -21.72 -0.29
CA ASP A 60 15.69 -20.76 0.17
C ASP A 60 16.24 -19.80 1.22
N PHE A 61 17.26 -20.22 2.00
CA PHE A 61 17.94 -19.38 2.98
C PHE A 61 18.93 -18.38 2.34
N LYS A 62 19.27 -18.56 1.07
CA LYS A 62 20.10 -17.63 0.28
C LYS A 62 19.28 -16.83 -0.73
N ALA A 63 18.02 -17.20 -0.94
CA ALA A 63 17.13 -16.54 -1.87
C ALA A 63 16.94 -15.06 -1.50
N SER A 64 17.01 -14.18 -2.50
CA SER A 64 16.67 -12.78 -2.31
C SER A 64 16.01 -12.23 -3.57
N VAL A 65 14.95 -11.45 -3.38
CA VAL A 65 14.22 -10.78 -4.47
C VAL A 65 14.57 -9.30 -4.41
N LYS A 66 15.13 -8.77 -5.50
CA LYS A 66 15.47 -7.35 -5.62
C LYS A 66 14.54 -6.71 -6.64
N ILE A 67 13.80 -5.69 -6.23
CA ILE A 67 12.89 -4.95 -7.09
C ILE A 67 13.38 -3.51 -7.17
N LYS A 68 13.57 -3.02 -8.38
CA LYS A 68 13.88 -1.61 -8.66
C LYS A 68 12.66 -1.00 -9.34
N VAL A 69 12.12 0.06 -8.73
CA VAL A 69 10.98 0.80 -9.27
C VAL A 69 11.46 2.16 -9.74
N ASP A 70 11.21 2.45 -11.01
CA ASP A 70 11.52 3.73 -11.67
C ASP A 70 10.22 4.30 -12.27
N ASN A 71 9.57 5.20 -11.55
CA ASN A 71 8.33 5.85 -11.94
C ASN A 71 8.60 7.20 -12.62
N HIS A 72 8.21 7.33 -13.89
CA HIS A 72 8.35 8.57 -14.64
C HIS A 72 7.02 9.36 -14.65
N PHE A 73 6.98 10.53 -14.02
CA PHE A 73 5.78 11.38 -13.89
C PHE A 73 4.52 10.70 -13.35
N PHE A 74 4.68 9.60 -12.61
CA PHE A 74 3.59 8.82 -12.03
C PHE A 74 3.67 8.83 -10.50
N ASN A 75 2.54 9.05 -9.84
CA ASN A 75 2.35 8.90 -8.38
C ASN A 75 3.35 9.64 -7.47
N LYS A 76 3.86 10.80 -7.90
CA LYS A 76 4.89 11.59 -7.19
C LYS A 76 4.47 12.03 -5.78
N ASP A 77 3.17 12.21 -5.54
CA ASP A 77 2.66 12.70 -4.26
C ASP A 77 2.61 11.61 -3.18
N ASN A 78 2.65 10.32 -3.57
CA ASN A 78 2.46 9.21 -2.63
C ASN A 78 3.68 8.28 -2.54
N MET A 79 4.48 8.17 -3.60
CA MET A 79 5.71 7.36 -3.57
C MET A 79 6.88 8.08 -4.22
N PRO A 80 8.11 7.83 -3.73
CA PRO A 80 9.32 8.31 -4.40
C PRO A 80 9.43 7.72 -5.82
N SER A 81 10.01 8.50 -6.74
CA SER A 81 10.12 8.10 -8.15
C SER A 81 11.09 6.95 -8.37
N HIS A 82 12.16 6.87 -7.59
CA HIS A 82 13.20 5.86 -7.75
C HIS A 82 13.47 5.22 -6.40
N PHE A 83 13.24 3.92 -6.30
CA PHE A 83 13.57 3.17 -5.08
C PHE A 83 13.91 1.72 -5.39
N LYS A 84 14.57 1.08 -4.44
CA LYS A 84 14.97 -0.32 -4.49
C LYS A 84 14.51 -1.00 -3.23
N ILE A 85 13.92 -2.18 -3.37
CA ILE A 85 13.54 -3.05 -2.26
C ILE A 85 14.27 -4.36 -2.44
N LYS A 86 14.72 -4.92 -1.33
CA LYS A 86 15.29 -6.26 -1.31
C LYS A 86 14.56 -7.07 -0.23
N ASP A 87 13.85 -8.08 -0.68
CA ASP A 87 13.21 -9.07 0.16
C ASP A 87 14.14 -10.27 0.32
N TYR A 88 14.27 -10.77 1.53
CA TYR A 88 15.20 -11.84 1.87
C TYR A 88 14.40 -13.07 2.24
N CYS A 89 14.78 -14.22 1.68
CA CYS A 89 14.25 -15.53 2.04
C CYS A 89 12.70 -15.57 2.10
N PRO A 90 12.00 -15.17 1.02
CA PRO A 90 10.55 -14.96 1.07
C PRO A 90 9.77 -16.22 1.49
N ASN A 91 10.22 -17.40 1.05
CA ASN A 91 9.64 -18.71 1.44
C ASN A 91 9.93 -19.07 2.90
N VAL A 92 11.11 -18.74 3.41
CA VAL A 92 11.48 -19.01 4.82
C VAL A 92 10.60 -18.20 5.75
N PHE A 93 10.41 -16.90 5.46
CA PHE A 93 9.51 -16.06 6.26
C PHE A 93 8.04 -16.44 6.08
N ARG A 94 7.63 -16.94 4.91
CA ARG A 94 6.30 -17.52 4.72
C ARG A 94 6.09 -18.71 5.64
N ASN A 95 7.00 -19.68 5.62
CA ASN A 95 6.91 -20.86 6.46
C ASN A 95 6.93 -20.48 7.96
N LEU A 96 7.72 -19.47 8.34
CA LEU A 96 7.74 -18.96 9.71
C LEU A 96 6.38 -18.37 10.12
N ARG A 97 5.73 -17.59 9.24
CA ARG A 97 4.37 -17.07 9.50
C ARG A 97 3.35 -18.18 9.66
N ASP A 98 3.42 -19.19 8.79
CA ASP A 98 2.53 -20.36 8.84
C ASP A 98 2.72 -21.13 10.16
N HIS A 99 3.98 -21.29 10.63
CA HIS A 99 4.28 -21.90 11.93
C HIS A 99 3.74 -21.10 13.12
N PHE A 100 3.64 -19.77 13.01
CA PHE A 100 3.00 -18.92 14.02
C PHE A 100 1.48 -18.82 13.85
N GLY A 101 0.89 -19.50 12.86
CA GLY A 101 -0.54 -19.46 12.58
C GLY A 101 -1.02 -18.11 12.04
N VAL A 102 -0.14 -17.32 11.43
CA VAL A 102 -0.48 -16.00 10.88
C VAL A 102 -0.79 -16.12 9.40
N ASP A 103 -2.06 -15.92 9.03
CA ASP A 103 -2.46 -15.91 7.62
C ASP A 103 -1.83 -14.73 6.85
N GLN A 104 -1.63 -14.89 5.55
CA GLN A 104 -1.04 -13.86 4.70
C GLN A 104 -1.91 -12.59 4.64
N ASN A 105 -3.23 -12.73 4.64
CA ASN A 105 -4.13 -11.58 4.63
C ASN A 105 -4.16 -10.88 5.98
N GLU A 106 -4.19 -11.66 7.07
CA GLU A 106 -4.13 -11.13 8.43
C GLU A 106 -2.83 -10.37 8.65
N TYR A 107 -1.69 -10.93 8.21
CA TYR A 107 -0.40 -10.26 8.24
C TYR A 107 -0.45 -8.89 7.56
N LEU A 108 -0.99 -8.82 6.34
CA LEU A 108 -1.13 -7.55 5.60
C LEU A 108 -2.05 -6.56 6.32
N VAL A 109 -3.20 -7.00 6.82
CA VAL A 109 -4.16 -6.12 7.50
C VAL A 109 -3.55 -5.56 8.78
N CYS A 110 -2.97 -6.42 9.62
CA CYS A 110 -2.32 -6.02 10.87
C CYS A 110 -1.14 -5.08 10.60
N PHE A 111 -0.32 -5.39 9.59
CA PHE A 111 0.80 -4.55 9.19
C PHE A 111 0.35 -3.15 8.74
N PHE A 112 -0.62 -3.06 7.83
CA PHE A 112 -1.16 -1.76 7.40
C PHE A 112 -1.91 -1.03 8.51
N CYS A 113 -2.50 -1.75 9.45
CA CYS A 113 -3.13 -1.18 10.63
C CYS A 113 -2.06 -0.52 11.50
N PHE A 114 -1.03 -1.26 11.91
CA PHE A 114 0.09 -0.78 12.72
C PHE A 114 0.76 0.47 12.13
N LEU A 115 1.03 0.44 10.82
CA LEU A 115 1.69 1.53 10.11
C LEU A 115 0.84 2.80 9.95
N LYS A 116 -0.48 2.72 10.15
CA LYS A 116 -1.33 3.92 10.25
C LYS A 116 -1.22 4.61 11.60
N TYR A 117 -0.74 3.93 12.64
CA TYR A 117 -0.58 4.46 13.98
C TYR A 117 0.85 4.94 14.27
N LEU A 118 1.79 4.74 13.34
CA LEU A 118 3.15 5.27 13.38
C LEU A 118 3.21 6.64 12.68
#